data_AF-A0A1G0XFY8-F1
#
_entry.id   AF-A0A1G0XFY8-F1
#
_cell.length_a   1.000
_cell.length_b   1.000
_cell.length_c   1.000
_cell.angle_alpha   90.00
_cell.angle_beta   90.00
_cell.angle_gamma   90.00
#
_symmetry.space_group_name_H-M   'P 1'
#
loop_
_entity.id
_entity.type
_entity.pdbx_description
1 polymer ?
#
loop_
_entity_poly.entity_id
_entity_poly.type
_entity_poly.pdbx_seq_one_letter_code
_entity_poly.pdbx_strand_id
1 'polypeptide(L)'
;MKKIFLLLFTCTLFVESIGQEVGEIRTSRIKFRGIISSDTENVNNEIDPLFTGRFTQKMFQFGEIQSANTMQLTGMANGVEIMKEATDKMIGNEYMFTLLSGHKYMVNNCLGLKVSAGEFKLKFKNPIVEVNVNGTVKIRLEVDLIKFNAIKIRIKPRSPDLSDPNPCHFSGKFEIGGEAKNITMTAYLNPVVAFFQGAGGATTFCFLGFEDAPKVDWVINTLNFLDFINSLDHAAKEMVLDGLDFGMQTILLDAFIDMVKSAMKKYYETCEMVSAYGRYYTQNILATGIENNTEYEVAGNEIRNTNLLKKESDEKWVITPVEDMKGVLGRLNTNFPADVEWSIDVRTTEDKFITNRSSANKQAYHALAPGIYYFRLNTITVHDVPIEKGKETRIKAGILSIVSEGRWEIRSEEKQKFHTSGNKPKKIALPIGNYQLKLGEQFFPIVIRDNKTVEM
;
A
#
# COMPACT_ATOMS: atom_id res chain seq x y z
N MET A 1 -15.91 -61.72 -49.93
CA MET A 1 -15.26 -60.38 -49.78
C MET A 1 -15.78 -59.82 -48.46
N LYS A 2 -15.02 -59.74 -47.35
CA LYS A 2 -13.96 -58.75 -46.99
C LYS A 2 -14.41 -57.30 -47.31
N LYS A 3 -14.47 -56.31 -46.39
CA LYS A 3 -14.08 -56.14 -44.95
C LYS A 3 -15.31 -55.57 -44.17
N ILE A 4 -15.44 -55.44 -42.84
CA ILE A 4 -14.59 -55.50 -41.62
C ILE A 4 -13.82 -54.21 -41.24
N PHE A 5 -14.43 -53.40 -40.36
CA PHE A 5 -13.87 -52.40 -39.39
C PHE A 5 -15.07 -51.92 -38.55
N LEU A 6 -15.28 -52.12 -37.25
CA LEU A 6 -14.48 -52.22 -36.01
C LEU A 6 -14.22 -50.86 -35.31
N LEU A 7 -14.90 -50.71 -34.15
CA LEU A 7 -14.72 -49.84 -32.99
C LEU A 7 -13.79 -48.61 -33.05
N LEU A 8 -14.25 -47.51 -32.44
CA LEU A 8 -13.65 -47.05 -31.18
C LEU A 8 -14.64 -46.25 -30.30
N PHE A 9 -14.67 -46.61 -29.01
CA PHE A 9 -15.30 -45.83 -27.94
C PHE A 9 -14.65 -44.45 -27.83
N THR A 10 -15.43 -43.40 -27.59
CA THR A 10 -14.97 -42.24 -26.80
C THR A 10 -16.03 -41.89 -25.76
N CYS A 11 -15.63 -42.01 -24.51
CA CYS A 11 -16.42 -41.60 -23.36
C CYS A 11 -16.17 -40.12 -23.12
N THR A 12 -17.19 -39.27 -23.28
CA THR A 12 -17.18 -37.88 -22.82
C THR A 12 -18.26 -37.74 -21.74
N LEU A 13 -17.87 -38.13 -20.52
CA LEU A 13 -18.63 -37.79 -19.32
C LEU A 13 -18.58 -36.28 -19.09
N PHE A 14 -19.69 -35.75 -18.59
CA PHE A 14 -19.85 -34.37 -18.14
C PHE A 14 -18.71 -33.96 -17.19
N VAL A 15 -18.07 -32.83 -17.48
CA VAL A 15 -17.37 -32.00 -16.49
C VAL A 15 -17.95 -30.59 -16.60
N GLU A 16 -19.19 -30.43 -16.16
CA GLU A 16 -19.71 -29.12 -15.77
C GLU A 16 -19.15 -28.80 -14.38
N SER A 17 -17.90 -28.34 -14.35
CA SER A 17 -17.23 -27.88 -13.14
C SER A 17 -17.09 -26.36 -13.18
N ILE A 18 -18.16 -25.69 -12.75
CA ILE A 18 -18.20 -24.34 -12.15
C ILE A 18 -16.90 -23.53 -12.36
N GLY A 19 -16.77 -22.90 -13.52
CA GLY A 19 -15.89 -21.75 -13.67
C GLY A 19 -16.53 -20.57 -12.95
N GLN A 20 -16.32 -20.48 -11.64
CA GLN A 20 -16.76 -19.33 -10.87
C GLN A 20 -15.89 -18.15 -11.29
N GLU A 21 -16.46 -17.18 -12.01
CA GLU A 21 -15.78 -15.91 -12.26
C GLU A 21 -15.43 -15.32 -10.89
N VAL A 22 -14.14 -15.08 -10.66
CA VAL A 22 -13.70 -14.32 -9.49
C VAL A 22 -13.89 -12.86 -9.86
N GLY A 23 -15.02 -12.28 -9.45
CA GLY A 23 -15.37 -10.91 -9.76
C GLY A 23 -14.23 -9.94 -9.52
N GLU A 24 -14.01 -9.06 -10.50
CA GLU A 24 -13.10 -7.94 -10.32
C GLU A 24 -13.50 -7.17 -9.06
N ILE A 25 -12.54 -6.98 -8.15
CA ILE A 25 -12.73 -6.12 -6.97
C ILE A 25 -12.96 -4.69 -7.47
N ARG A 26 -14.22 -4.35 -7.67
CA ARG A 26 -14.67 -3.03 -8.11
C ARG A 26 -14.40 -2.02 -7.01
N THR A 27 -13.19 -1.47 -7.00
CA THR A 27 -12.95 -0.22 -6.28
C THR A 27 -13.93 0.82 -6.83
N SER A 28 -14.91 1.19 -6.00
CA SER A 28 -15.87 2.25 -6.31
C SER A 28 -15.07 3.55 -6.43
N ARG A 29 -14.66 3.90 -7.65
CA ARG A 29 -13.82 5.08 -7.92
C ARG A 29 -14.50 6.30 -7.32
N ILE A 30 -13.87 6.94 -6.33
CA ILE A 30 -14.32 8.24 -5.85
C ILE A 30 -14.34 9.17 -7.06
N LYS A 31 -15.52 9.69 -7.39
CA LYS A 31 -15.65 10.72 -8.40
C LYS A 31 -15.37 12.05 -7.73
N PHE A 32 -14.09 12.42 -7.65
CA PHE A 32 -13.68 13.76 -7.25
C PHE A 32 -14.31 14.81 -8.17
N ARG A 33 -14.62 15.95 -7.58
CA ARG A 33 -15.29 17.09 -8.23
C ARG A 33 -14.25 18.01 -8.88
N GLY A 34 -13.09 18.12 -8.25
CA GLY A 34 -11.91 18.74 -8.84
C GLY A 34 -11.25 17.83 -9.88
N ILE A 35 -10.48 18.46 -10.78
CA ILE A 35 -9.70 17.76 -11.80
C ILE A 35 -8.21 18.04 -11.61
N ILE A 36 -7.37 17.03 -11.80
CA ILE A 36 -5.90 17.21 -11.74
C ILE A 36 -5.48 18.22 -12.82
N SER A 37 -4.66 19.18 -12.44
CA SER A 37 -4.20 20.28 -13.29
C SER A 37 -2.68 20.23 -13.42
N SER A 38 -2.20 20.41 -14.65
CA SER A 38 -0.76 20.47 -14.95
C SER A 38 -0.10 21.65 -14.23
N ASP A 39 1.17 21.50 -13.86
CA ASP A 39 2.00 22.61 -13.37
C ASP A 39 2.17 23.71 -14.44
N THR A 40 1.99 23.39 -15.72
CA THR A 40 2.03 24.38 -16.83
C THR A 40 0.85 25.36 -16.84
N GLU A 41 -0.16 25.16 -15.99
CA GLU A 41 -1.22 26.16 -15.74
C GLU A 41 -0.87 27.12 -14.60
N ASN A 42 0.24 26.88 -13.88
CA ASN A 42 0.71 27.72 -12.78
C ASN A 42 1.66 28.80 -13.30
N VAL A 43 1.67 29.98 -12.67
CA VAL A 43 2.65 31.02 -12.96
C VAL A 43 4.08 30.44 -12.89
N ASN A 44 4.90 30.76 -13.89
CA ASN A 44 6.28 30.27 -14.06
C ASN A 44 6.43 28.73 -14.06
N ASN A 45 5.36 27.97 -14.36
CA ASN A 45 5.31 26.52 -14.25
C ASN A 45 5.67 26.01 -12.84
N GLU A 46 5.35 26.78 -11.80
CA GLU A 46 5.73 26.46 -10.42
C GLU A 46 5.06 25.15 -9.96
N ILE A 47 5.87 24.15 -9.62
CA ILE A 47 5.42 22.81 -9.24
C ILE A 47 4.51 22.84 -8.00
N ASP A 48 3.37 22.16 -8.06
CA ASP A 48 2.58 21.83 -6.87
C ASP A 48 3.09 20.54 -6.22
N PRO A 49 3.15 20.47 -4.87
CA PRO A 49 3.51 19.25 -4.15
C PRO A 49 2.73 18.04 -4.68
N LEU A 50 3.43 16.96 -5.02
CA LEU A 50 2.77 15.70 -5.38
C LEU A 50 1.84 15.30 -4.24
N PHE A 51 0.60 14.92 -4.58
CA PHE A 51 -0.36 14.45 -3.61
C PHE A 51 0.11 13.10 -3.04
N THR A 52 0.80 13.12 -1.90
CA THR A 52 1.28 11.92 -1.20
C THR A 52 0.20 11.27 -0.33
N GLY A 53 -1.07 11.37 -0.75
CA GLY A 53 -2.19 10.75 -0.05
C GLY A 53 -1.91 9.27 0.12
N ARG A 54 -1.78 8.81 1.37
CA ARG A 54 -1.70 7.38 1.66
C ARG A 54 -3.06 6.79 1.33
N PHE A 55 -3.18 6.21 0.14
CA PHE A 55 -4.22 5.21 -0.10
C PHE A 55 -3.92 4.05 0.83
N THR A 56 -4.55 4.07 1.99
CA THR A 56 -4.61 2.90 2.86
C THR A 56 -5.45 1.81 2.18
N GLN A 57 -5.58 0.68 2.87
CA GLN A 57 -5.94 -0.61 2.31
C GLN A 57 -7.14 -0.55 1.36
N LYS A 58 -7.08 -1.28 0.23
CA LYS A 58 -8.25 -1.46 -0.63
C LYS A 58 -9.39 -2.01 0.23
N MET A 59 -10.51 -1.29 0.30
CA MET A 59 -11.72 -1.81 0.92
C MET A 59 -12.04 -3.19 0.33
N PHE A 60 -12.17 -4.19 1.20
CA PHE A 60 -12.82 -5.44 0.83
C PHE A 60 -14.32 -5.18 0.67
N GLN A 61 -14.73 -4.85 -0.55
CA GLN A 61 -16.12 -5.02 -0.97
C GLN A 61 -16.35 -6.51 -1.17
N PHE A 62 -17.32 -7.07 -0.45
CA PHE A 62 -17.63 -8.51 -0.47
C PHE A 62 -18.45 -8.93 -1.71
N GLY A 63 -18.45 -8.12 -2.77
CA GLY A 63 -19.46 -8.10 -3.83
C GLY A 63 -19.81 -9.41 -4.53
N GLU A 64 -18.96 -10.45 -4.43
CA GLU A 64 -19.27 -11.80 -4.92
C GLU A 64 -18.92 -12.96 -3.96
N ILE A 65 -18.34 -12.71 -2.77
CA ILE A 65 -18.06 -13.79 -1.80
C ILE A 65 -19.29 -14.05 -0.94
N GLN A 66 -20.37 -14.51 -1.58
CA GLN A 66 -21.48 -15.16 -0.88
C GLN A 66 -21.04 -16.56 -0.43
N SER A 67 -20.19 -16.63 0.61
CA SER A 67 -20.00 -17.88 1.32
C SER A 67 -21.25 -18.18 2.14
N ALA A 68 -21.59 -19.46 2.34
CA ALA A 68 -22.74 -19.84 3.16
C ALA A 68 -22.66 -19.38 4.64
N ASN A 69 -21.52 -18.78 5.03
CA ASN A 69 -21.20 -18.31 6.37
C ASN A 69 -21.05 -16.78 6.45
N THR A 70 -21.56 -16.01 5.48
CA THR A 70 -21.70 -14.55 5.60
C THR A 70 -23.00 -14.17 6.32
N MET A 71 -22.92 -13.26 7.28
CA MET A 71 -24.06 -12.67 7.98
C MET A 71 -23.92 -11.15 8.03
N GLN A 72 -25.01 -10.41 7.80
CA GLN A 72 -25.01 -8.97 8.10
C GLN A 72 -24.74 -8.76 9.59
N LEU A 73 -23.83 -7.85 9.94
CA LEU A 73 -23.44 -7.60 11.33
C LEU A 73 -24.65 -7.23 12.19
N THR A 74 -25.60 -6.47 11.64
CA THR A 74 -26.87 -6.10 12.27
C THR A 74 -27.83 -7.27 12.51
N GLY A 75 -27.66 -8.40 11.82
CA GLY A 75 -28.38 -9.65 12.09
C GLY A 75 -27.78 -10.47 13.23
N MET A 76 -26.60 -10.11 13.73
CA MET A 76 -25.97 -10.76 14.88
C MET A 76 -26.60 -10.25 16.19
N ALA A 77 -26.65 -11.10 17.22
CA ALA A 77 -27.34 -10.83 18.49
C ALA A 77 -26.88 -9.56 19.25
N ASN A 78 -25.65 -9.08 19.02
CA ASN A 78 -25.12 -7.83 19.58
C ASN A 78 -24.68 -6.83 18.48
N GLY A 79 -25.18 -7.00 17.25
CA GLY A 79 -24.72 -6.27 16.08
C GLY A 79 -24.89 -4.76 16.17
N VAL A 80 -26.02 -4.34 16.72
CA VAL A 80 -26.37 -2.91 16.88
C VAL A 80 -25.51 -2.29 17.98
N GLU A 81 -25.26 -3.01 19.06
CA GLU A 81 -24.43 -2.62 20.20
C GLU A 81 -22.97 -2.47 19.78
N ILE A 82 -22.47 -3.39 18.94
CA ILE A 82 -21.12 -3.32 18.33
C ILE A 82 -20.99 -2.07 17.48
N MET A 83 -21.97 -1.77 16.62
CA MET A 83 -21.95 -0.59 15.75
C MET A 83 -22.05 0.72 16.56
N LYS A 84 -22.85 0.74 17.63
CA LYS A 84 -22.92 1.87 18.58
C LYS A 84 -21.58 2.08 19.28
N GLU A 85 -21.00 1.04 19.89
CA GLU A 85 -19.72 1.14 20.60
C GLU A 85 -18.56 1.57 19.67
N ALA A 86 -18.56 1.09 18.42
CA ALA A 86 -17.59 1.53 17.41
C ALA A 86 -17.77 3.01 17.04
N THR A 87 -19.02 3.46 16.88
CA THR A 87 -19.34 4.87 16.58
C THR A 87 -19.02 5.80 17.76
N ASP A 88 -19.30 5.37 18.99
CA ASP A 88 -18.97 6.11 20.21
C ASP A 88 -17.45 6.31 20.36
N LYS A 89 -16.65 5.30 20.00
CA LYS A 89 -15.18 5.40 19.95
C LYS A 89 -14.69 6.45 18.95
N MET A 90 -15.43 6.75 17.87
CA MET A 90 -15.00 7.76 16.89
C MET A 90 -14.93 9.17 17.49
N ILE A 91 -15.82 9.50 18.44
CA ILE A 91 -15.94 10.83 19.06
C ILE A 91 -14.77 11.16 19.99
N GLY A 92 -14.17 10.11 20.57
CA GLY A 92 -12.96 10.24 21.38
C GLY A 92 -11.73 10.70 20.59
N ASN A 93 -11.76 10.56 19.27
CA ASN A 93 -10.61 10.74 18.39
C ASN A 93 -10.64 12.06 17.62
N GLU A 94 -9.45 12.51 17.22
CA GLU A 94 -9.24 13.62 16.29
C GLU A 94 -8.59 13.06 15.02
N TYR A 95 -9.12 13.41 13.86
CA TYR A 95 -8.70 12.87 12.58
C TYR A 95 -8.08 13.98 11.73
N MET A 96 -6.86 13.76 11.23
CA MET A 96 -6.22 14.65 10.27
C MET A 96 -6.68 14.30 8.86
N PHE A 97 -7.17 15.27 8.11
CA PHE A 97 -7.57 15.14 6.71
C PHE A 97 -6.71 16.07 5.85
N THR A 98 -6.50 15.71 4.58
CA THR A 98 -5.62 16.44 3.65
C THR A 98 -6.41 16.84 2.39
N LEU A 99 -6.18 18.05 1.89
CA LEU A 99 -6.75 18.52 0.62
C LEU A 99 -5.98 17.93 -0.58
N LEU A 100 -6.67 17.76 -1.70
CA LEU A 100 -6.14 17.10 -2.89
C LEU A 100 -5.21 18.03 -3.69
N SER A 101 -3.92 18.04 -3.33
CA SER A 101 -2.91 18.82 -4.06
C SER A 101 -2.94 18.57 -5.59
N GLY A 102 -2.68 19.61 -6.37
CA GLY A 102 -2.72 19.60 -7.83
C GLY A 102 -4.14 19.64 -8.43
N HIS A 103 -5.20 19.46 -7.64
CA HIS A 103 -6.58 19.51 -8.15
C HIS A 103 -7.06 20.96 -8.29
N LYS A 104 -7.70 21.26 -9.41
CA LYS A 104 -8.39 22.53 -9.68
C LYS A 104 -9.90 22.40 -9.66
N TYR A 105 -10.54 23.47 -9.20
CA TYR A 105 -11.97 23.65 -8.97
C TYR A 105 -12.39 24.92 -9.70
N MET A 106 -13.01 24.76 -10.88
CA MET A 106 -13.29 25.85 -11.81
C MET A 106 -14.75 26.28 -11.73
N VAL A 107 -14.98 27.59 -11.58
CA VAL A 107 -16.29 28.24 -11.71
C VAL A 107 -16.61 28.48 -13.18
N ASN A 108 -15.59 28.83 -13.97
CA ASN A 108 -15.63 28.89 -15.43
C ASN A 108 -14.20 28.71 -15.99
N ASN A 109 -14.00 28.81 -17.31
CA ASN A 109 -12.70 28.56 -17.95
C ASN A 109 -11.53 29.44 -17.44
N CYS A 110 -11.82 30.60 -16.84
CA CYS A 110 -10.83 31.57 -16.37
C CYS A 110 -11.02 31.99 -14.89
N LEU A 111 -12.00 31.45 -14.17
CA LEU A 111 -12.21 31.69 -12.72
C LEU A 111 -12.20 30.38 -11.95
N GLY A 112 -11.32 30.23 -10.96
CA GLY A 112 -11.28 29.02 -10.13
C GLY A 112 -10.12 28.98 -9.13
N LEU A 113 -10.06 27.87 -8.39
CA LEU A 113 -9.04 27.57 -7.39
C LEU A 113 -8.21 26.37 -7.82
N LYS A 114 -6.95 26.29 -7.38
CA LYS A 114 -6.12 25.07 -7.42
C LYS A 114 -5.47 24.85 -6.06
N VAL A 115 -5.51 23.62 -5.56
CA VAL A 115 -4.89 23.24 -4.29
C VAL A 115 -3.39 22.99 -4.49
N SER A 116 -2.57 23.55 -3.62
CA SER A 116 -1.14 23.24 -3.53
C SER A 116 -0.78 22.47 -2.25
N ALA A 117 -1.44 22.75 -1.12
CA ALA A 117 -1.32 21.97 0.11
C ALA A 117 -2.43 22.36 1.09
N GLY A 118 -2.76 21.50 2.04
CA GLY A 118 -3.60 21.87 3.16
C GLY A 118 -4.00 20.65 3.98
N GLU A 119 -3.94 20.79 5.29
CA GLU A 119 -4.41 19.79 6.24
C GLU A 119 -5.37 20.43 7.24
N PHE A 120 -6.34 19.66 7.70
CA PHE A 120 -7.34 20.10 8.66
C PHE A 120 -7.78 18.96 9.55
N LYS A 121 -8.18 19.30 10.78
CA LYS A 121 -8.56 18.34 11.81
C LYS A 121 -10.08 18.31 11.95
N LEU A 122 -10.63 17.11 12.10
CA LEU A 122 -12.03 16.90 12.49
C LEU A 122 -12.10 16.19 13.82
N LYS A 123 -13.09 16.57 14.61
CA LYS A 123 -13.53 15.83 15.79
C LYS A 123 -15.04 15.67 15.71
N PHE A 124 -15.50 14.42 15.66
CA PHE A 124 -16.92 14.10 15.59
C PHE A 124 -17.57 14.20 16.98
N LYS A 125 -18.88 14.44 16.99
CA LYS A 125 -19.75 14.40 18.16
C LYS A 125 -21.16 13.92 17.77
N ASN A 126 -22.04 13.82 18.76
CA ASN A 126 -23.48 13.57 18.60
C ASN A 126 -23.78 12.37 17.68
N PRO A 127 -23.36 11.15 18.06
CA PRO A 127 -23.55 9.98 17.23
C PRO A 127 -25.02 9.61 17.19
N ILE A 128 -25.53 9.33 16.00
CA ILE A 128 -26.84 8.71 15.83
C ILE A 128 -26.64 7.49 14.95
N VAL A 129 -26.90 6.31 15.50
CA VAL A 129 -26.82 5.02 14.79
C VAL A 129 -28.25 4.49 14.65
N GLU A 130 -28.76 4.54 13.44
CA GLU A 130 -30.05 3.97 13.03
C GLU A 130 -29.80 2.68 12.25
N VAL A 131 -30.63 1.67 12.45
CA VAL A 131 -30.59 0.42 11.66
C VAL A 131 -31.92 0.30 10.92
N ASN A 132 -31.84 0.24 9.59
CA ASN A 132 -32.99 0.10 8.72
C ASN A 132 -33.49 -1.36 8.69
N VAL A 133 -34.72 -1.56 8.23
CA VAL A 133 -35.38 -2.88 8.14
C VAL A 133 -34.61 -3.87 7.25
N ASN A 134 -33.83 -3.38 6.28
CA ASN A 134 -32.98 -4.17 5.40
C ASN A 134 -31.57 -4.43 5.96
N GLY A 135 -31.31 -4.14 7.24
CA GLY A 135 -30.01 -4.32 7.89
C GLY A 135 -29.00 -3.19 7.67
N THR A 136 -29.25 -2.25 6.74
CA THR A 136 -28.37 -1.08 6.51
C THR A 136 -28.24 -0.25 7.77
N VAL A 137 -27.01 0.03 8.18
CA VAL A 137 -26.68 0.95 9.26
C VAL A 137 -26.51 2.35 8.70
N LYS A 138 -27.32 3.29 9.19
CA LYS A 138 -27.19 4.72 8.93
C LYS A 138 -26.52 5.36 10.16
N ILE A 139 -25.31 5.85 9.98
CA ILE A 139 -24.55 6.59 10.99
C ILE A 139 -24.59 8.08 10.63
N ARG A 140 -25.07 8.91 11.55
CA ARG A 140 -24.92 10.37 11.47
C ARG A 140 -23.93 10.84 12.55
N LEU A 141 -22.97 11.65 12.12
CA LEU A 141 -22.01 12.34 13.00
C LEU A 141 -22.04 13.84 12.71
N GLU A 142 -21.78 14.65 13.73
CA GLU A 142 -21.70 16.10 13.61
C GLU A 142 -20.29 16.59 13.92
N VAL A 143 -19.86 17.68 13.27
CA VAL A 143 -18.59 18.37 13.54
C VAL A 143 -18.90 19.87 13.66
N ASP A 144 -18.64 20.44 14.85
CA ASP A 144 -18.95 21.84 15.14
C ASP A 144 -18.17 22.81 14.25
N LEU A 145 -16.86 22.56 14.15
CA LEU A 145 -15.89 23.48 13.59
C LEU A 145 -14.70 22.71 13.01
N ILE A 146 -14.41 22.95 11.74
CA ILE A 146 -13.10 22.70 11.15
C ILE A 146 -12.40 24.05 11.06
N LYS A 147 -11.16 24.13 11.56
CA LYS A 147 -10.28 25.28 11.34
C LYS A 147 -9.27 24.97 10.25
N PHE A 148 -9.17 25.87 9.28
CA PHE A 148 -8.19 25.84 8.22
C PHE A 148 -7.12 26.89 8.56
N ASN A 149 -5.95 26.46 9.02
CA ASN A 149 -4.93 27.38 9.56
C ASN A 149 -3.84 27.77 8.55
N ALA A 150 -3.64 26.97 7.49
CA ALA A 150 -2.58 27.18 6.50
C ALA A 150 -2.87 26.37 5.20
N ILE A 151 -3.96 26.69 4.49
CA ILE A 151 -4.18 26.09 3.16
C ILE A 151 -3.39 26.89 2.13
N LYS A 152 -2.57 26.22 1.33
CA LYS A 152 -1.88 26.79 0.16
C LYS A 152 -2.70 26.50 -1.09
N ILE A 153 -3.09 27.56 -1.77
CA ILE A 153 -3.88 27.51 -3.00
C ILE A 153 -3.38 28.53 -4.01
N ARG A 154 -3.92 28.43 -5.22
CA ARG A 154 -3.78 29.39 -6.32
C ARG A 154 -5.17 29.81 -6.79
N ILE A 155 -5.31 31.06 -7.24
CA ILE A 155 -6.51 31.59 -7.89
C ILE A 155 -6.20 31.78 -9.37
N LYS A 156 -7.21 31.52 -10.20
CA LYS A 156 -7.29 31.92 -11.59
C LYS A 156 -8.48 32.87 -11.73
N PRO A 157 -8.38 34.03 -12.42
CA PRO A 157 -7.19 34.52 -13.12
C PRO A 157 -6.12 34.98 -12.13
N ARG A 158 -4.88 35.16 -12.61
CA ARG A 158 -3.82 35.78 -11.79
C ARG A 158 -4.27 37.20 -11.40
N SER A 159 -3.90 37.64 -10.19
CA SER A 159 -4.11 39.01 -9.70
C SER A 159 -3.72 40.05 -10.77
N PRO A 160 -4.50 41.13 -10.98
CA PRO A 160 -4.60 41.81 -12.27
C PRO A 160 -3.41 42.72 -12.57
N ASP A 161 -2.33 42.11 -13.03
CA ASP A 161 -1.42 42.77 -13.95
C ASP A 161 -2.17 42.98 -15.28
N LEU A 162 -2.71 44.19 -15.47
CA LEU A 162 -3.47 44.57 -16.67
C LEU A 162 -2.64 44.50 -17.97
N SER A 163 -1.31 44.28 -17.86
CA SER A 163 -0.43 44.09 -19.01
C SER A 163 -0.19 42.62 -19.38
N ASP A 164 -0.66 41.65 -18.59
CA ASP A 164 -0.48 40.23 -18.87
C ASP A 164 -1.31 39.81 -20.11
N PRO A 165 -0.67 39.38 -21.22
CA PRO A 165 -1.38 38.96 -22.43
C PRO A 165 -2.14 37.62 -22.25
N ASN A 166 -1.96 36.92 -21.13
CA ASN A 166 -2.64 35.68 -20.80
C ASN A 166 -3.04 35.64 -19.31
N PRO A 167 -4.05 36.41 -18.88
CA PRO A 167 -4.44 36.49 -17.47
C PRO A 167 -5.03 35.19 -16.91
N CYS A 168 -5.41 34.24 -17.78
CA CYS A 168 -6.07 32.99 -17.43
C CYS A 168 -5.10 31.87 -16.98
N HIS A 169 -4.11 32.22 -16.16
CA HIS A 169 -3.24 31.29 -15.43
C HIS A 169 -3.54 31.28 -13.93
N PHE A 170 -3.10 30.23 -13.23
CA PHE A 170 -3.11 30.21 -11.77
C PHE A 170 -2.00 31.09 -11.21
N SER A 171 -2.32 31.82 -10.13
CA SER A 171 -1.40 32.65 -9.37
C SER A 171 -0.23 31.87 -8.76
N GLY A 172 0.70 32.62 -8.16
CA GLY A 172 1.59 32.04 -7.16
C GLY A 172 0.79 31.47 -5.98
N LYS A 173 1.42 30.60 -5.18
CA LYS A 173 0.81 30.07 -3.96
C LYS A 173 0.57 31.21 -2.96
N PHE A 174 -0.62 31.24 -2.37
CA PHE A 174 -0.91 32.06 -1.19
C PHE A 174 -1.54 31.19 -0.11
N GLU A 175 -1.30 31.57 1.15
CA GLU A 175 -1.84 30.90 2.33
C GLU A 175 -3.16 31.57 2.72
N ILE A 176 -4.24 30.78 2.81
CA ILE A 176 -5.51 31.24 3.39
C ILE A 176 -5.81 30.55 4.71
N GLY A 177 -6.47 31.31 5.58
CA GLY A 177 -7.16 30.81 6.75
C GLY A 177 -8.66 30.64 6.49
N GLY A 178 -9.35 29.94 7.36
CA GLY A 178 -10.81 29.86 7.31
C GLY A 178 -11.41 28.91 8.33
N GLU A 179 -12.72 28.78 8.25
CA GLU A 179 -13.50 27.86 9.07
C GLU A 179 -14.69 27.27 8.31
N ALA A 180 -15.02 26.01 8.61
CA ALA A 180 -16.29 25.39 8.23
C ALA A 180 -17.04 25.00 9.51
N LYS A 181 -18.34 25.28 9.57
CA LYS A 181 -19.17 25.11 10.77
C LYS A 181 -20.42 24.29 10.52
N ASN A 182 -20.92 23.67 11.58
CA ASN A 182 -22.16 22.89 11.62
C ASN A 182 -22.16 21.81 10.51
N ILE A 183 -21.10 21.02 10.43
CA ILE A 183 -20.95 20.00 9.39
C ILE A 183 -21.64 18.73 9.85
N THR A 184 -22.39 18.09 8.96
CA THR A 184 -22.99 16.77 9.20
C THR A 184 -22.41 15.77 8.21
N MET A 185 -21.97 14.63 8.72
CA MET A 185 -21.66 13.43 7.95
C MET A 185 -22.82 12.44 8.11
N THR A 186 -23.33 11.89 7.02
CA THR A 186 -24.25 10.75 7.06
C THR A 186 -23.66 9.61 6.24
N ALA A 187 -23.31 8.50 6.88
CA ALA A 187 -22.83 7.29 6.23
C ALA A 187 -23.89 6.20 6.24
N TYR A 188 -24.04 5.50 5.12
CA TYR A 188 -24.87 4.30 4.97
C TYR A 188 -23.94 3.12 4.71
N LEU A 189 -23.98 2.15 5.61
CA LEU A 189 -23.07 1.01 5.65
C LEU A 189 -23.89 -0.29 5.66
N ASN A 190 -23.47 -1.27 4.86
CA ASN A 190 -23.98 -2.65 4.91
C ASN A 190 -22.87 -3.57 5.44
N PRO A 191 -22.51 -3.49 6.74
CA PRO A 191 -21.43 -4.28 7.30
C PRO A 191 -21.80 -5.76 7.35
N VAL A 192 -20.91 -6.61 6.84
CA VAL A 192 -21.05 -8.07 6.85
C VAL A 192 -19.86 -8.71 7.54
N VAL A 193 -20.12 -9.82 8.23
CA VAL A 193 -19.12 -10.67 8.87
C VAL A 193 -19.14 -12.03 8.19
N ALA A 194 -18.00 -12.43 7.63
CA ALA A 194 -17.79 -13.76 7.07
C ALA A 194 -17.05 -14.64 8.09
N PHE A 195 -17.61 -15.80 8.41
CA PHE A 195 -17.04 -16.76 9.37
C PHE A 195 -16.37 -17.95 8.65
N PHE A 196 -15.11 -18.22 9.00
CA PHE A 196 -14.34 -19.34 8.46
C PHE A 196 -13.82 -20.22 9.59
N GLN A 197 -14.10 -21.52 9.52
CA GLN A 197 -13.47 -22.49 10.42
C GLN A 197 -12.05 -22.78 9.93
N GLY A 198 -11.07 -22.70 10.83
CA GLY A 198 -9.71 -23.10 10.55
C GLY A 198 -9.57 -24.60 10.30
N ALA A 199 -8.46 -25.02 9.69
CA ALA A 199 -8.15 -26.43 9.49
C ALA A 199 -8.12 -27.17 10.84
N GLY A 200 -9.05 -28.12 11.03
CA GLY A 200 -9.27 -28.82 12.30
C GLY A 200 -10.44 -28.31 13.16
N GLY A 201 -11.18 -27.28 12.71
CA GLY A 201 -12.44 -26.83 13.32
C GLY A 201 -12.32 -26.11 14.68
N ALA A 202 -11.11 -25.97 15.22
CA ALA A 202 -10.86 -25.43 16.56
C ALA A 202 -10.87 -23.90 16.64
N THR A 203 -10.61 -23.20 15.53
CA THR A 203 -10.59 -21.73 15.47
C THR A 203 -11.62 -21.20 14.48
N THR A 204 -12.26 -20.08 14.82
CA THR A 204 -13.15 -19.35 13.91
C THR A 204 -12.52 -18.01 13.59
N PHE A 205 -12.15 -17.82 12.33
CA PHE A 205 -11.71 -16.54 11.81
C PHE A 205 -12.93 -15.74 11.34
N CYS A 206 -12.98 -14.46 11.68
CA CYS A 206 -14.03 -13.57 11.22
C CYS A 206 -13.42 -12.44 10.39
N PHE A 207 -14.02 -12.17 9.23
CA PHE A 207 -13.64 -11.06 8.36
C PHE A 207 -14.79 -10.07 8.29
N LEU A 208 -14.52 -8.84 8.74
CA LEU A 208 -15.44 -7.72 8.59
C LEU A 208 -15.18 -7.02 7.25
N GLY A 209 -16.25 -6.68 6.55
CA GLY A 209 -16.24 -5.88 5.34
C GLY A 209 -17.63 -5.34 5.04
N PHE A 210 -17.89 -4.95 3.80
CA PHE A 210 -19.19 -4.38 3.40
C PHE A 210 -19.75 -5.09 2.17
N GLU A 211 -21.06 -5.30 2.17
CA GLU A 211 -21.83 -5.85 1.03
C GLU A 211 -21.76 -4.88 -0.16
N ASP A 212 -21.99 -3.59 0.10
CA ASP A 212 -21.88 -2.49 -0.84
C ASP A 212 -20.75 -1.52 -0.49
N ALA A 213 -20.36 -0.68 -1.45
CA ALA A 213 -19.52 0.48 -1.18
C ALA A 213 -20.18 1.42 -0.14
N PRO A 214 -19.50 1.77 0.97
CA PRO A 214 -19.97 2.79 1.92
C PRO A 214 -20.38 4.09 1.23
N LYS A 215 -21.68 4.44 1.31
CA LYS A 215 -22.17 5.73 0.81
C LYS A 215 -22.03 6.76 1.92
N VAL A 216 -21.34 7.87 1.64
CA VAL A 216 -21.19 8.99 2.57
C VAL A 216 -21.73 10.26 1.93
N ASP A 217 -22.62 10.95 2.63
CA ASP A 217 -23.16 12.25 2.26
C ASP A 217 -22.66 13.30 3.27
N TRP A 218 -22.05 14.38 2.78
CA TRP A 218 -21.56 15.50 3.59
C TRP A 218 -22.41 16.75 3.41
N VAL A 219 -22.79 17.39 4.52
CA VAL A 219 -23.49 18.68 4.52
C VAL A 219 -22.64 19.70 5.26
N ILE A 220 -22.10 20.67 4.54
CA ILE A 220 -21.42 21.86 5.09
C ILE A 220 -22.41 23.02 5.02
N ASN A 221 -22.91 23.44 6.18
CA ASN A 221 -23.89 24.53 6.32
C ASN A 221 -23.26 25.91 6.21
N THR A 222 -22.06 26.09 6.76
CA THR A 222 -21.32 27.36 6.67
C THR A 222 -19.87 27.05 6.36
N LEU A 223 -19.34 27.69 5.33
CA LEU A 223 -17.94 27.68 4.95
C LEU A 223 -17.53 29.14 4.75
N ASN A 224 -16.50 29.57 5.46
CA ASN A 224 -15.97 30.91 5.37
C ASN A 224 -14.44 30.83 5.29
N PHE A 225 -13.91 31.02 4.09
CA PHE A 225 -12.49 31.25 3.89
C PHE A 225 -12.23 32.75 3.92
N LEU A 226 -11.23 33.14 4.71
CA LEU A 226 -10.77 34.51 4.74
C LEU A 226 -10.27 34.86 3.34
N ASP A 227 -10.53 36.10 2.92
CA ASP A 227 -10.03 36.71 1.69
C ASP A 227 -10.60 36.20 0.35
N PHE A 228 -11.64 35.36 0.35
CA PHE A 228 -12.37 35.01 -0.89
C PHE A 228 -13.50 35.98 -1.25
N ILE A 229 -13.65 36.19 -2.56
CA ILE A 229 -14.83 36.80 -3.19
C ILE A 229 -15.89 35.72 -3.32
N ASN A 230 -17.16 36.01 -2.99
CA ASN A 230 -18.30 35.07 -2.98
C ASN A 230 -18.43 34.15 -4.22
N SER A 231 -17.89 34.56 -5.37
CA SER A 231 -17.88 33.74 -6.59
C SER A 231 -17.00 32.49 -6.50
N LEU A 232 -16.05 32.42 -5.58
CA LEU A 232 -15.16 31.28 -5.36
C LEU A 232 -15.67 30.31 -4.27
N ASP A 233 -16.68 30.69 -3.49
CA ASP A 233 -17.22 29.90 -2.37
C ASP A 233 -17.66 28.49 -2.79
N HIS A 234 -18.26 28.35 -3.97
CA HIS A 234 -18.65 27.05 -4.51
C HIS A 234 -17.42 26.18 -4.83
N ALA A 235 -16.42 26.73 -5.53
CA ALA A 235 -15.17 26.01 -5.82
C ALA A 235 -14.44 25.60 -4.53
N ALA A 236 -14.46 26.48 -3.51
CA ALA A 236 -13.87 26.23 -2.21
C ALA A 236 -14.64 25.15 -1.42
N LYS A 237 -15.97 25.10 -1.57
CA LYS A 237 -16.82 24.05 -0.97
C LYS A 237 -16.55 22.69 -1.61
N GLU A 238 -16.50 22.60 -2.93
CA GLU A 238 -16.21 21.34 -3.62
C GLU A 238 -14.78 20.85 -3.32
N MET A 239 -13.81 21.77 -3.15
CA MET A 239 -12.45 21.48 -2.68
C MET A 239 -12.42 20.84 -1.29
N VAL A 240 -13.18 21.39 -0.32
CA VAL A 240 -13.28 20.81 1.03
C VAL A 240 -14.01 19.46 0.99
N LEU A 241 -15.09 19.35 0.21
CA LEU A 241 -15.86 18.09 0.07
C LEU A 241 -15.01 16.96 -0.53
N ASP A 242 -14.17 17.25 -1.52
CA ASP A 242 -13.24 16.25 -2.08
C ASP A 242 -12.19 15.77 -1.05
N GLY A 243 -11.65 16.69 -0.24
CA GLY A 243 -10.74 16.33 0.86
C GLY A 243 -11.43 15.50 1.95
N LEU A 244 -12.70 15.81 2.25
CA LEU A 244 -13.54 15.03 3.14
C LEU A 244 -13.81 13.62 2.58
N ASP A 245 -14.22 13.50 1.32
CA ASP A 245 -14.48 12.20 0.68
C ASP A 245 -13.22 11.32 0.58
N PHE A 246 -12.06 11.93 0.32
CA PHE A 246 -10.78 11.22 0.35
C PHE A 246 -10.41 10.71 1.76
N GLY A 247 -10.47 11.59 2.77
CA GLY A 247 -10.16 11.21 4.16
C GLY A 247 -11.16 10.20 4.75
N MET A 248 -12.41 10.19 4.27
CA MET A 248 -13.37 9.13 4.61
C MET A 248 -12.86 7.74 4.21
N GLN A 249 -12.41 7.58 2.97
CA GLN A 249 -12.00 6.27 2.48
C GLN A 249 -10.61 5.84 2.96
N THR A 250 -9.71 6.79 3.23
CA THR A 250 -8.29 6.51 3.55
C THR A 250 -7.91 6.65 5.02
N ILE A 251 -8.81 7.15 5.87
CA ILE A 251 -8.51 7.40 7.28
C ILE A 251 -9.69 6.98 8.15
N LEU A 252 -10.88 7.52 7.90
CA LEU A 252 -12.00 7.31 8.82
C LEU A 252 -12.56 5.89 8.74
N LEU A 253 -12.67 5.31 7.53
CA LEU A 253 -13.23 3.97 7.36
C LEU A 253 -12.34 2.89 7.95
N ASP A 254 -11.02 2.95 7.75
CA ASP A 254 -10.08 1.98 8.35
C ASP A 254 -10.10 2.06 9.88
N ALA A 255 -10.06 3.28 10.43
CA ALA A 255 -10.21 3.50 11.86
C ALA A 255 -11.56 2.97 12.40
N PHE A 256 -12.64 3.16 11.65
CA PHE A 256 -13.96 2.64 12.00
C PHE A 256 -14.02 1.12 11.95
N ILE A 257 -13.48 0.49 10.90
CA ILE A 257 -13.33 -0.97 10.79
C ILE A 257 -12.64 -1.50 12.04
N ASP A 258 -11.49 -0.93 12.43
CA ASP A 258 -10.74 -1.38 13.62
C ASP A 258 -11.49 -1.12 14.95
N MET A 259 -12.29 -0.06 15.04
CA MET A 259 -13.20 0.16 16.18
C MET A 259 -14.31 -0.89 16.24
N VAL A 260 -14.86 -1.32 15.09
CA VAL A 260 -15.80 -2.45 15.01
C VAL A 260 -15.11 -3.76 15.39
N LYS A 261 -13.89 -4.06 14.89
CA LYS A 261 -13.12 -5.26 15.31
C LYS A 261 -12.90 -5.27 16.83
N SER A 262 -12.53 -4.11 17.39
CA SER A 262 -12.34 -3.91 18.84
C SER A 262 -13.63 -4.17 19.62
N ALA A 263 -14.77 -3.67 19.16
CA ALA A 263 -16.06 -3.90 19.77
C ALA A 263 -16.50 -5.37 19.64
N MET A 264 -16.36 -5.99 18.45
CA MET A 264 -16.70 -7.40 18.22
C MET A 264 -16.00 -8.35 19.20
N LYS A 265 -14.70 -8.12 19.48
CA LYS A 265 -13.90 -8.97 20.39
C LYS A 265 -14.50 -9.09 21.80
N LYS A 266 -15.25 -8.09 22.27
CA LYS A 266 -15.95 -8.08 23.57
C LYS A 266 -17.16 -9.01 23.62
N TYR A 267 -17.77 -9.32 22.48
CA TYR A 267 -18.99 -10.15 22.38
C TYR A 267 -18.71 -11.53 21.78
N TYR A 268 -17.59 -11.70 21.09
CA TYR A 268 -17.22 -12.92 20.36
C TYR A 268 -15.74 -13.27 20.63
N GLU A 269 -15.42 -13.82 21.80
CA GLU A 269 -14.04 -14.14 22.20
C GLU A 269 -13.35 -15.17 21.29
N THR A 270 -14.13 -16.07 20.67
CA THR A 270 -13.67 -17.12 19.74
C THR A 270 -13.36 -16.62 18.33
N CYS A 271 -13.62 -15.34 18.07
CA CYS A 271 -13.50 -14.68 16.78
C CYS A 271 -12.09 -14.09 16.64
N GLU A 272 -11.14 -14.87 16.12
CA GLU A 272 -9.83 -14.34 15.74
C GLU A 272 -10.01 -13.40 14.54
N MET A 273 -10.10 -12.10 14.83
CA MET A 273 -10.17 -11.04 13.84
C MET A 273 -8.85 -10.93 13.08
N VAL A 274 -8.70 -11.71 12.01
CA VAL A 274 -7.58 -11.59 11.09
C VAL A 274 -7.74 -10.26 10.35
N SER A 275 -6.72 -9.41 10.37
CA SER A 275 -6.64 -8.29 9.43
C SER A 275 -6.64 -8.88 8.01
N ALA A 276 -7.64 -8.54 7.18
CA ALA A 276 -7.92 -9.24 5.92
C ALA A 276 -6.69 -9.40 4.99
N TYR A 277 -5.75 -8.45 5.08
CA TYR A 277 -4.45 -8.47 4.38
C TYR A 277 -3.51 -9.63 4.74
N GLY A 278 -3.54 -10.16 5.97
CA GLY A 278 -2.47 -11.04 6.47
C GLY A 278 -2.52 -12.51 6.04
N ARG A 279 -3.69 -13.05 5.67
CA ARG A 279 -3.85 -14.49 5.33
C ARG A 279 -4.80 -14.79 4.17
N TYR A 280 -5.76 -13.92 3.85
CA TYR A 280 -6.76 -14.26 2.83
C TYR A 280 -6.20 -14.11 1.40
N TYR A 281 -5.28 -13.16 1.20
CA TYR A 281 -4.62 -12.95 -0.09
C TYR A 281 -3.62 -14.06 -0.46
N THR A 282 -2.91 -14.65 0.51
CA THR A 282 -1.98 -15.76 0.26
C THR A 282 -2.69 -17.07 -0.09
N GLN A 283 -3.96 -17.26 0.29
CA GLN A 283 -4.71 -18.47 -0.07
C GLN A 283 -5.42 -18.37 -1.43
N ASN A 284 -5.95 -17.21 -1.82
CA ASN A 284 -6.77 -17.10 -3.04
C ASN A 284 -6.04 -16.60 -4.31
N ILE A 285 -4.95 -15.80 -4.21
CA ILE A 285 -4.16 -15.47 -5.43
C ILE A 285 -3.45 -16.70 -6.01
N LEU A 286 -3.19 -17.73 -5.19
CA LEU A 286 -2.65 -19.00 -5.68
C LEU A 286 -3.64 -19.85 -6.50
N ALA A 287 -4.92 -19.48 -6.54
CA ALA A 287 -5.94 -20.17 -7.33
C ALA A 287 -6.26 -19.49 -8.68
N THR A 288 -6.19 -18.16 -8.75
CA THR A 288 -6.50 -17.39 -9.98
C THR A 288 -5.35 -16.43 -10.34
N GLY A 289 -4.56 -16.82 -11.33
CA GLY A 289 -3.35 -16.10 -11.73
C GLY A 289 -3.62 -14.75 -12.40
N ILE A 290 -3.53 -13.67 -11.63
CA ILE A 290 -3.48 -12.29 -12.13
C ILE A 290 -2.16 -11.66 -11.68
N GLU A 291 -1.27 -11.42 -12.63
CA GLU A 291 -0.04 -10.66 -12.42
C GLU A 291 -0.39 -9.17 -12.27
N ASN A 292 0.05 -8.52 -11.18
CA ASN A 292 0.39 -7.09 -11.17
C ASN A 292 1.14 -6.71 -9.88
N ASN A 293 2.33 -6.12 -10.04
CA ASN A 293 3.22 -5.78 -8.93
C ASN A 293 2.80 -4.48 -8.23
N THR A 294 2.46 -4.54 -6.93
CA THR A 294 2.60 -3.42 -5.98
C THR A 294 2.46 -3.89 -4.53
N GLU A 295 3.55 -3.89 -3.77
CA GLU A 295 3.54 -4.17 -2.32
C GLU A 295 3.78 -2.89 -1.50
N TYR A 296 2.99 -2.73 -0.43
CA TYR A 296 3.12 -1.68 0.57
C TYR A 296 3.65 -2.28 1.88
N GLU A 297 4.57 -1.58 2.54
CA GLU A 297 5.23 -2.01 3.79
C GLU A 297 4.58 -1.30 4.99
N VAL A 298 4.07 -2.07 5.97
CA VAL A 298 3.51 -1.54 7.23
C VAL A 298 4.48 -1.85 8.37
N ALA A 299 5.19 -0.82 8.83
CA ALA A 299 6.02 -0.88 10.04
C ALA A 299 5.57 0.21 11.03
N GLY A 300 5.48 -0.14 12.31
CA GLY A 300 4.87 0.70 13.34
C GLY A 300 5.73 1.88 13.81
N ASN A 301 5.05 3.00 14.11
CA ASN A 301 5.40 4.02 15.11
C ASN A 301 6.89 4.36 15.38
N GLU A 302 7.57 4.92 14.38
CA GLU A 302 8.26 6.23 14.43
C GLU A 302 9.14 6.37 13.19
N ILE A 303 8.91 7.40 12.36
CA ILE A 303 9.83 7.74 11.26
C ILE A 303 10.08 9.24 11.24
N ARG A 304 11.30 9.63 11.60
CA ARG A 304 11.84 10.98 11.38
C ARG A 304 11.98 11.24 9.88
N ASN A 305 11.70 12.48 9.46
CA ASN A 305 11.82 12.93 8.08
C ASN A 305 13.24 12.73 7.51
N THR A 306 13.38 11.89 6.49
CA THR A 306 14.60 11.80 5.65
C THR A 306 14.23 11.91 4.17
N ASN A 307 13.57 13.00 3.79
CA ASN A 307 13.30 13.33 2.39
C ASN A 307 14.55 13.86 1.69
N LEU A 308 15.46 12.93 1.39
CA LEU A 308 16.50 13.04 0.37
C LEU A 308 16.57 11.71 -0.40
N LEU A 309 15.40 11.21 -0.80
CA LEU A 309 15.26 10.04 -1.66
C LEU A 309 15.76 10.36 -3.07
N LYS A 310 17.09 10.25 -3.23
CA LYS A 310 17.70 9.92 -4.52
C LYS A 310 16.91 8.74 -5.10
N LYS A 311 16.57 8.81 -6.40
CA LYS A 311 16.19 7.63 -7.18
C LYS A 311 17.24 6.55 -6.91
N GLU A 312 16.86 5.45 -6.26
CA GLU A 312 17.80 4.36 -6.03
C GLU A 312 18.31 3.88 -7.38
N SER A 313 19.64 3.86 -7.55
CA SER A 313 20.25 3.40 -8.80
C SER A 313 19.89 1.93 -9.02
N ASP A 314 19.50 1.58 -10.24
CA ASP A 314 19.17 0.20 -10.66
C ASP A 314 20.41 -0.74 -10.59
N GLU A 315 21.60 -0.19 -10.39
CA GLU A 315 22.85 -0.92 -10.13
C GLU A 315 22.75 -1.84 -8.91
N LYS A 316 23.26 -3.08 -9.01
CA LYS A 316 23.23 -4.09 -7.94
C LYS A 316 24.41 -3.99 -6.97
N TRP A 317 25.10 -2.85 -6.95
CA TRP A 317 26.27 -2.59 -6.10
C TRP A 317 26.35 -1.11 -5.73
N VAL A 318 27.27 -0.79 -4.81
CA VAL A 318 27.68 0.57 -4.44
C VAL A 318 29.20 0.60 -4.39
N ILE A 319 29.81 1.63 -4.96
CA ILE A 319 31.28 1.83 -4.95
C ILE A 319 31.61 3.07 -4.12
N THR A 320 32.45 2.92 -3.10
CA THR A 320 32.81 3.99 -2.16
C THR A 320 34.34 4.16 -2.15
N PRO A 321 34.89 5.39 -2.28
CA PRO A 321 36.32 5.63 -2.04
C PRO A 321 36.73 5.25 -0.61
N VAL A 322 37.96 4.73 -0.44
CA VAL A 322 38.52 4.41 0.88
C VAL A 322 39.82 5.20 1.07
N GLU A 323 39.77 6.26 1.87
CA GLU A 323 40.84 7.26 2.00
C GLU A 323 42.20 6.63 2.41
N ASP A 324 42.18 5.69 3.35
CA ASP A 324 43.38 5.01 3.85
C ASP A 324 43.83 3.80 3.02
N MET A 325 43.24 3.55 1.84
CA MET A 325 43.55 2.37 1.04
C MET A 325 44.89 2.48 0.30
N LYS A 326 45.97 2.18 1.02
CA LYS A 326 47.33 2.05 0.46
C LYS A 326 47.43 0.85 -0.49
N GLY A 327 47.68 1.10 -1.77
CA GLY A 327 48.01 0.06 -2.76
C GLY A 327 47.47 0.29 -4.17
N VAL A 328 47.52 -0.76 -5.00
CA VAL A 328 47.00 -0.78 -6.38
C VAL A 328 45.68 -1.57 -6.53
N LEU A 329 45.14 -2.07 -5.42
CA LEU A 329 43.98 -2.96 -5.36
C LEU A 329 42.68 -2.19 -5.10
N GLY A 330 41.55 -2.86 -5.31
CA GLY A 330 40.24 -2.51 -4.74
C GLY A 330 39.82 -3.52 -3.67
N ARG A 331 38.65 -3.32 -3.06
CA ARG A 331 38.08 -4.26 -2.05
C ARG A 331 36.64 -4.62 -2.39
N LEU A 332 36.28 -5.88 -2.15
CA LEU A 332 34.89 -6.31 -1.98
C LEU A 332 34.53 -6.21 -0.50
N ASN A 333 33.46 -5.50 -0.15
CA ASN A 333 32.87 -5.53 1.18
C ASN A 333 32.10 -6.84 1.39
N THR A 334 32.38 -7.54 2.48
CA THR A 334 31.75 -8.82 2.87
C THR A 334 31.20 -8.77 4.30
N ASN A 335 30.87 -7.58 4.80
CA ASN A 335 30.44 -7.34 6.18
C ASN A 335 28.92 -7.55 6.35
N PHE A 336 28.50 -8.81 6.44
CA PHE A 336 27.13 -9.17 6.82
C PHE A 336 27.02 -9.44 8.34
N PRO A 337 25.81 -9.36 8.94
CA PRO A 337 25.62 -9.68 10.36
C PRO A 337 26.06 -11.11 10.72
N ALA A 338 26.54 -11.29 11.95
CA ALA A 338 27.19 -12.52 12.38
C ALA A 338 26.24 -13.73 12.53
N ASP A 339 24.93 -13.51 12.57
CA ASP A 339 23.87 -14.51 12.64
C ASP A 339 23.22 -14.84 11.27
N VAL A 340 23.73 -14.25 10.19
CA VAL A 340 23.24 -14.46 8.81
C VAL A 340 24.16 -15.42 8.07
N GLU A 341 23.58 -16.41 7.38
CA GLU A 341 24.36 -17.28 6.49
C GLU A 341 24.62 -16.62 5.14
N TRP A 342 25.90 -16.58 4.76
CA TRP A 342 26.35 -16.04 3.49
C TRP A 342 27.63 -16.74 3.03
N SER A 343 27.77 -16.81 1.71
CA SER A 343 28.91 -17.30 0.97
C SER A 343 29.03 -16.46 -0.31
N ILE A 344 30.22 -16.07 -0.74
CA ILE A 344 30.47 -15.34 -1.98
C ILE A 344 31.59 -16.03 -2.73
N ASP A 345 31.27 -16.64 -3.86
CA ASP A 345 32.28 -17.03 -4.85
C ASP A 345 32.63 -15.81 -5.70
N VAL A 346 33.93 -15.51 -5.80
CA VAL A 346 34.47 -14.49 -6.70
C VAL A 346 34.96 -15.19 -7.96
N ARG A 347 34.46 -14.76 -9.13
CA ARG A 347 34.80 -15.34 -10.44
C ARG A 347 35.13 -14.25 -11.46
N THR A 348 35.95 -14.54 -12.45
CA THR A 348 36.16 -13.64 -13.60
C THR A 348 34.91 -13.61 -14.50
N THR A 349 34.86 -12.68 -15.46
CA THR A 349 33.84 -12.66 -16.52
C THR A 349 33.85 -13.91 -17.42
N GLU A 350 34.99 -14.62 -17.47
CA GLU A 350 35.16 -15.95 -18.09
C GLU A 350 34.68 -17.10 -17.17
N ASP A 351 33.98 -16.79 -16.08
CA ASP A 351 33.49 -17.72 -15.05
C ASP A 351 34.61 -18.50 -14.30
N LYS A 352 35.88 -18.10 -14.43
CA LYS A 352 36.99 -18.73 -13.70
C LYS A 352 36.94 -18.37 -12.22
N PHE A 353 36.85 -19.39 -11.35
CA PHE A 353 36.85 -19.22 -9.90
C PHE A 353 38.18 -18.63 -9.40
N ILE A 354 38.09 -17.68 -8.46
CA ILE A 354 39.24 -17.00 -7.84
C ILE A 354 39.32 -17.33 -6.35
N THR A 355 38.23 -17.11 -5.61
CA THR A 355 38.18 -17.37 -4.16
C THR A 355 36.74 -17.51 -3.67
N ASN A 356 36.57 -18.02 -2.45
CA ASN A 356 35.32 -18.02 -1.72
C ASN A 356 35.50 -17.26 -0.39
N ARG A 357 34.46 -16.51 0.02
CA ARG A 357 34.33 -15.89 1.35
C ARG A 357 33.01 -16.31 1.95
N SER A 358 32.94 -16.55 3.25
CA SER A 358 31.70 -17.00 3.90
C SER A 358 31.63 -16.58 5.37
N SER A 359 30.47 -16.74 5.99
CA SER A 359 30.24 -16.43 7.41
C SER A 359 31.20 -17.12 8.39
N ALA A 360 31.81 -18.24 7.99
CA ALA A 360 32.88 -18.92 8.75
C ALA A 360 34.20 -18.12 8.78
N ASN A 361 34.49 -17.36 7.71
CA ASN A 361 35.72 -16.59 7.52
C ASN A 361 35.45 -15.09 7.67
N LYS A 362 35.34 -14.62 8.93
CA LYS A 362 34.89 -13.27 9.35
C LYS A 362 35.80 -12.09 8.97
N GLN A 363 36.40 -12.08 7.79
CA GLN A 363 37.03 -10.88 7.23
C GLN A 363 35.93 -9.97 6.66
N ALA A 364 35.88 -8.72 7.10
CA ALA A 364 34.87 -7.73 6.67
C ALA A 364 35.04 -7.29 5.20
N TYR A 365 36.19 -7.57 4.60
CA TYR A 365 36.46 -7.30 3.19
C TYR A 365 37.42 -8.34 2.58
N HIS A 366 37.44 -8.39 1.25
CA HIS A 366 38.47 -9.10 0.48
C HIS A 366 39.13 -8.17 -0.55
N ALA A 367 40.46 -8.10 -0.55
CA ALA A 367 41.20 -7.28 -1.52
C ALA A 367 41.32 -8.00 -2.87
N LEU A 368 41.02 -7.30 -3.95
CA LEU A 368 41.01 -7.80 -5.33
C LEU A 368 41.75 -6.84 -6.26
N ALA A 369 42.28 -7.34 -7.38
CA ALA A 369 42.78 -6.47 -8.43
C ALA A 369 41.62 -5.65 -9.03
N PRO A 370 41.87 -4.44 -9.57
CA PRO A 370 40.86 -3.71 -10.31
C PRO A 370 40.43 -4.48 -11.58
N GLY A 371 39.14 -4.53 -11.87
CA GLY A 371 38.58 -5.33 -12.96
C GLY A 371 37.07 -5.54 -12.83
N ILE A 372 36.48 -6.25 -13.79
CA ILE A 372 35.06 -6.66 -13.77
C ILE A 372 34.97 -8.13 -13.35
N TYR A 373 34.04 -8.43 -12.44
CA TYR A 373 33.90 -9.75 -11.82
C TYR A 373 32.43 -10.20 -11.76
N TYR A 374 32.25 -11.51 -11.65
CA TYR A 374 30.98 -12.12 -11.25
C TYR A 374 31.07 -12.54 -9.79
N PHE A 375 30.07 -12.17 -8.99
CA PHE A 375 29.99 -12.55 -7.58
C PHE A 375 28.76 -13.41 -7.34
N ARG A 376 28.96 -14.64 -6.89
CA ARG A 376 27.87 -15.55 -6.54
C ARG A 376 27.59 -15.48 -5.05
N LEU A 377 26.64 -14.64 -4.64
CA LEU A 377 26.16 -14.58 -3.26
C LEU A 377 25.20 -15.75 -3.02
N ASN A 378 25.64 -16.67 -2.15
CA ASN A 378 25.11 -17.99 -1.90
C ASN A 378 25.00 -18.82 -3.18
N THR A 379 23.87 -18.73 -3.89
CA THR A 379 23.67 -19.45 -5.16
C THR A 379 23.24 -18.54 -6.31
N ILE A 380 23.13 -17.23 -6.06
CA ILE A 380 22.66 -16.21 -7.01
C ILE A 380 23.86 -15.39 -7.50
N THR A 381 24.06 -15.33 -8.81
CA THR A 381 25.16 -14.56 -9.43
C THR A 381 24.72 -13.13 -9.70
N VAL A 382 25.54 -12.17 -9.25
CA VAL A 382 25.51 -10.77 -9.70
C VAL A 382 26.63 -10.63 -10.73
N HIS A 383 26.26 -10.24 -11.94
CA HIS A 383 27.16 -10.10 -13.09
C HIS A 383 27.74 -8.68 -13.17
N ASP A 384 28.83 -8.55 -13.92
CA ASP A 384 29.44 -7.29 -14.37
C ASP A 384 29.77 -6.28 -13.26
N VAL A 385 30.13 -6.78 -12.07
CA VAL A 385 30.40 -5.94 -10.91
C VAL A 385 31.85 -5.40 -10.97
N PRO A 386 32.06 -4.07 -11.00
CA PRO A 386 33.38 -3.48 -11.02
C PRO A 386 34.06 -3.48 -9.63
N ILE A 387 35.35 -3.80 -9.62
CA ILE A 387 36.28 -3.49 -8.53
C ILE A 387 37.22 -2.39 -9.04
N GLU A 388 37.32 -1.29 -8.30
CA GLU A 388 38.14 -0.14 -8.66
C GLU A 388 39.30 0.07 -7.69
N LYS A 389 40.44 0.58 -8.18
CA LYS A 389 41.62 0.89 -7.37
C LYS A 389 41.30 1.94 -6.30
N GLY A 390 41.65 1.66 -5.05
CA GLY A 390 41.45 2.59 -3.93
C GLY A 390 39.98 2.77 -3.51
N LYS A 391 39.08 1.92 -4.03
CA LYS A 391 37.66 1.92 -3.67
C LYS A 391 37.24 0.56 -3.10
N GLU A 392 36.16 0.59 -2.35
CA GLU A 392 35.43 -0.58 -1.89
C GLU A 392 34.11 -0.70 -2.64
N THR A 393 33.85 -1.88 -3.20
CA THR A 393 32.58 -2.23 -3.82
C THR A 393 31.80 -3.13 -2.87
N ARG A 394 30.55 -2.76 -2.59
CA ARG A 394 29.58 -3.56 -1.83
C ARG A 394 28.46 -4.02 -2.75
N ILE A 395 28.16 -5.31 -2.76
CA ILE A 395 26.98 -5.84 -3.46
C ILE A 395 25.74 -5.39 -2.67
N LYS A 396 24.72 -4.87 -3.37
CA LYS A 396 23.45 -4.54 -2.73
C LYS A 396 22.72 -5.83 -2.38
N ALA A 397 22.40 -6.01 -1.11
CA ALA A 397 21.89 -7.25 -0.56
C ALA A 397 21.00 -7.01 0.65
N GLY A 398 20.01 -7.87 0.84
CA GLY A 398 19.17 -7.92 2.03
C GLY A 398 19.24 -9.28 2.71
N ILE A 399 18.49 -9.42 3.80
CA ILE A 399 18.42 -10.63 4.62
C ILE A 399 17.01 -11.21 4.50
N LEU A 400 16.90 -12.48 4.14
CA LEU A 400 15.66 -13.24 4.31
C LEU A 400 15.75 -14.02 5.63
N SER A 401 14.81 -13.77 6.53
CA SER A 401 14.66 -14.44 7.83
C SER A 401 13.48 -15.40 7.75
N ILE A 402 13.75 -16.67 7.44
CA ILE A 402 12.73 -17.71 7.39
C ILE A 402 12.51 -18.22 8.82
N VAL A 403 11.31 -18.01 9.37
CA VAL A 403 10.93 -18.44 10.72
C VAL A 403 10.15 -19.76 10.74
N SER A 404 9.67 -20.21 9.58
CA SER A 404 8.91 -21.46 9.45
C SER A 404 9.73 -22.72 9.77
N GLU A 405 9.17 -23.59 10.61
CA GLU A 405 9.61 -24.99 10.74
C GLU A 405 8.99 -25.83 9.63
N GLY A 406 9.78 -26.18 8.61
CA GLY A 406 9.29 -26.93 7.46
C GLY A 406 10.26 -26.90 6.28
N ARG A 407 9.98 -27.72 5.25
CA ARG A 407 10.75 -27.68 3.99
C ARG A 407 10.45 -26.39 3.24
N TRP A 408 11.51 -25.67 2.88
CA TRP A 408 11.45 -24.43 2.13
C TRP A 408 12.42 -24.42 0.95
N GLU A 409 12.08 -23.73 -0.14
CA GLU A 409 12.93 -23.51 -1.31
C GLU A 409 12.92 -22.03 -1.70
N ILE A 410 14.04 -21.48 -2.14
CA ILE A 410 14.11 -20.16 -2.78
C ILE A 410 14.29 -20.38 -4.28
N ARG A 411 13.47 -19.70 -5.08
CA ARG A 411 13.49 -19.73 -6.55
C ARG A 411 13.49 -18.33 -7.14
N SER A 412 13.79 -18.23 -8.44
CA SER A 412 13.61 -16.99 -9.21
C SER A 412 12.15 -16.54 -9.21
N GLU A 413 11.91 -15.26 -9.52
CA GLU A 413 10.58 -14.65 -9.70
C GLU A 413 9.62 -15.52 -10.55
N GLU A 414 10.10 -16.02 -11.69
CA GLU A 414 9.38 -16.91 -12.63
C GLU A 414 9.25 -18.38 -12.15
N LYS A 415 9.71 -18.73 -10.94
CA LYS A 415 9.73 -20.08 -10.33
C LYS A 415 10.60 -21.14 -11.05
N GLN A 416 11.17 -20.82 -12.22
CA GLN A 416 11.96 -21.74 -13.04
C GLN A 416 13.29 -22.13 -12.41
N LYS A 417 14.07 -21.15 -11.92
CA LYS A 417 15.43 -21.40 -11.42
C LYS A 417 15.41 -21.65 -9.92
N PHE A 418 15.78 -22.86 -9.52
CA PHE A 418 16.08 -23.18 -8.12
C PHE A 418 17.34 -22.45 -7.66
N HIS A 419 17.29 -21.79 -6.50
CA HIS A 419 18.44 -21.17 -5.86
C HIS A 419 18.94 -22.00 -4.69
N THR A 420 18.14 -22.25 -3.66
CA THR A 420 18.57 -22.98 -2.45
C THR A 420 17.36 -23.52 -1.67
N SER A 421 17.58 -24.39 -0.69
CA SER A 421 16.53 -24.95 0.15
C SER A 421 17.02 -25.27 1.57
N GLY A 422 16.07 -25.54 2.45
CA GLY A 422 16.31 -25.99 3.81
C GLY A 422 15.07 -26.61 4.44
N ASN A 423 15.19 -27.00 5.71
CA ASN A 423 14.11 -27.63 6.48
C ASN A 423 14.01 -27.11 7.92
N LYS A 424 14.62 -25.95 8.21
CA LYS A 424 14.71 -25.31 9.53
C LYS A 424 14.68 -23.78 9.37
N PRO A 425 14.29 -23.02 10.41
CA PRO A 425 14.43 -21.57 10.44
C PRO A 425 15.86 -21.13 10.12
N LYS A 426 16.01 -20.07 9.31
CA LYS A 426 17.31 -19.63 8.78
C LYS A 426 17.29 -18.16 8.35
N LYS A 427 18.36 -17.44 8.69
CA LYS A 427 18.67 -16.13 8.11
C LYS A 427 19.70 -16.31 6.99
N ILE A 428 19.40 -15.80 5.79
CA ILE A 428 20.27 -15.92 4.61
C ILE A 428 20.39 -14.56 3.89
N ALA A 429 21.62 -14.21 3.49
CA ALA A 429 21.86 -13.03 2.66
C ALA A 429 21.52 -13.31 1.19
N LEU A 430 20.80 -12.41 0.53
CA LEU A 430 20.44 -12.50 -0.88
C LEU A 430 20.74 -11.16 -1.58
N PRO A 431 21.16 -11.14 -2.86
CA PRO A 431 21.21 -9.91 -3.65
C PRO A 431 19.84 -9.23 -3.72
N ILE A 432 19.81 -7.94 -4.02
CA ILE A 432 18.53 -7.27 -4.30
C ILE A 432 17.82 -7.85 -5.53
N GLY A 433 16.50 -7.96 -5.44
CA GLY A 433 15.65 -8.50 -6.52
C GLY A 433 14.39 -9.17 -6.00
N ASN A 434 13.59 -9.65 -6.95
CA ASN A 434 12.34 -10.38 -6.72
C ASN A 434 12.62 -11.89 -6.75
N TYR A 435 12.06 -12.62 -5.79
CA TYR A 435 12.21 -14.07 -5.66
C TYR A 435 10.88 -14.71 -5.25
N GLN A 436 10.87 -16.04 -5.24
CA GLN A 436 9.75 -16.86 -4.78
C GLN A 436 10.24 -17.78 -3.67
N LEU A 437 9.64 -17.69 -2.48
CA LEU A 437 9.83 -18.64 -1.39
C LEU A 437 8.76 -19.73 -1.50
N LYS A 438 9.16 -20.98 -1.68
CA LYS A 438 8.27 -22.14 -1.57
C LYS A 438 8.23 -22.60 -0.11
N LEU A 439 7.05 -22.74 0.49
CA LEU A 439 6.83 -23.40 1.79
C LEU A 439 5.82 -24.53 1.60
N GLY A 440 6.24 -25.78 1.84
CA GLY A 440 5.44 -26.94 1.44
C GLY A 440 5.22 -26.96 -0.08
N GLU A 441 3.96 -26.88 -0.51
CA GLU A 441 3.58 -26.74 -1.94
C GLU A 441 3.17 -25.32 -2.35
N GLN A 442 3.14 -24.36 -1.42
CA GLN A 442 2.75 -22.97 -1.69
C GLN A 442 3.95 -22.10 -2.04
N PHE A 443 3.73 -21.07 -2.86
CA PHE A 443 4.74 -20.09 -3.25
C PHE A 443 4.35 -18.69 -2.77
N PHE A 444 5.32 -17.97 -2.22
CA PHE A 444 5.18 -16.62 -1.69
C PHE A 444 6.16 -15.69 -2.42
N PRO A 445 5.70 -14.59 -3.04
CA PRO A 445 6.60 -13.58 -3.59
C PRO A 445 7.38 -12.93 -2.44
N ILE A 446 8.65 -12.63 -2.68
CA ILE A 446 9.49 -11.85 -1.74
C ILE A 446 10.34 -10.83 -2.52
N VAL A 447 10.46 -9.62 -1.99
CA VAL A 447 11.27 -8.53 -2.57
C VAL A 447 12.43 -8.21 -1.65
N ILE A 448 13.65 -8.52 -2.07
CA ILE A 448 14.87 -8.25 -1.30
C ILE A 448 15.37 -6.85 -1.63
N ARG A 449 15.46 -5.98 -0.62
CA ARG A 449 15.95 -4.59 -0.69
C ARG A 449 17.28 -4.43 0.05
N ASP A 450 18.08 -3.44 -0.35
CA ASP A 450 19.43 -3.25 0.18
C ASP A 450 19.43 -2.89 1.67
N ASN A 451 20.21 -3.62 2.47
CA ASN A 451 20.28 -3.51 3.93
C ASN A 451 18.92 -3.63 4.66
N LYS A 452 17.94 -4.34 4.06
CA LYS A 452 16.66 -4.66 4.69
C LYS A 452 16.56 -6.13 5.06
N THR A 453 15.75 -6.42 6.08
CA THR A 453 15.37 -7.79 6.46
C THR A 453 13.91 -8.01 6.10
N VAL A 454 13.62 -9.14 5.43
CA VAL A 454 12.27 -9.65 5.17
C VAL A 454 12.07 -10.88 6.03
N GLU A 455 10.96 -10.96 6.77
CA GLU A 455 10.63 -12.09 7.65
C GLU A 455 9.46 -12.89 7.07
N MET A 456 9.59 -14.23 7.02
CA MET A 456 8.67 -15.16 6.33
C MET A 456 8.48 -16.50 7.06
#